data_AF-A0A812K270-F1
#
_entry.id   AF-A0A812K270-F1
#
_cell.length_a   1.000
_cell.length_b   1.000
_cell.length_c   1.000
_cell.angle_alpha   90.00
_cell.angle_beta   90.00
_cell.angle_gamma   90.00
#
_symmetry.space_group_name_H-M   'P 1'
#
loop_
_entity.id
_entity.type
_entity.pdbx_description
1 polymer ?
#
loop_
_entity_poly.entity_id
_entity_poly.type
_entity_poly.pdbx_seq_one_letter_code
_entity_poly.pdbx_strand_id
1 'polypeptide(L)'
;VKREVRQTAADAAKVLFECAQNKDLDPYLDEIIKAMMDQEFIPRVVSQLSEIVFVQSVETPALAIVMPLIVRGLKDRDERTKRRALVIADNMCKLVPDVTEIQPFLPTLIPLVEKSTHNISDPEVRNVATRCYRTLQTADKADRRRFISKTAVLNLLQEKIPDEKTQLVSELVADYVASLCTCISACRSFEYAEWWQCIAPYLSPSILSVEDCEDLVPDLLESCYDAAEGDDVEDLDEEGEDLCNCVFTLGYGALTLLNNTRLHLKRGKCYGLCGPNDCGKSTLLRAINNEQVDGFPPKSELVTAFVEHGIGEKEPECEWTPLEYIFADETIQAMGVTSLGTCMLRVCQRLHARLHADACESMSQGKRRLCTQHMGVGIVTLACVKLCRGHA
;
A
#
# COMPACT_ATOMS: atom_id res chain seq x y z
N VAL A 1 19.34 -19.28 35.39
CA VAL A 1 20.30 -18.80 34.39
C VAL A 1 21.43 -18.07 35.11
N LYS A 2 22.70 -18.37 34.79
CA LYS A 2 23.86 -17.68 35.39
C LYS A 2 23.82 -16.17 35.07
N ARG A 3 24.36 -15.34 35.96
CA ARG A 3 24.35 -13.87 35.79
C ARG A 3 25.03 -13.43 34.49
N GLU A 4 26.15 -14.04 34.15
CA GLU A 4 26.90 -13.75 32.92
C GLU A 4 26.06 -13.99 31.67
N VAL A 5 25.38 -15.14 31.59
CA VAL A 5 24.50 -15.48 30.46
C VAL A 5 23.34 -14.48 30.35
N ARG A 6 22.79 -14.01 31.48
CA ARG A 6 21.74 -12.98 31.47
C ARG A 6 22.24 -11.65 30.91
N GLN A 7 23.45 -11.24 31.30
CA GLN A 7 24.02 -9.99 30.80
C GLN A 7 24.30 -10.08 29.30
N THR A 8 24.97 -11.13 28.85
CA THR A 8 25.27 -11.32 27.41
C THR A 8 23.99 -11.41 26.57
N ALA A 9 22.93 -12.04 27.08
CA ALA A 9 21.64 -12.07 26.40
C ALA A 9 20.98 -10.68 26.30
N ALA A 10 21.11 -9.84 27.33
CA ALA A 10 20.60 -8.47 27.31
C ALA A 10 21.38 -7.60 26.30
N ASP A 11 22.70 -7.72 26.27
CA ASP A 11 23.55 -7.00 25.32
C ASP A 11 23.23 -7.41 23.88
N ALA A 12 23.04 -8.72 23.63
CA ALA A 12 22.62 -9.22 22.32
C ALA A 12 21.20 -8.75 21.93
N ALA A 13 20.26 -8.74 22.87
CA ALA A 13 18.91 -8.25 22.62
C ALA A 13 18.91 -6.76 22.24
N LYS A 14 19.79 -5.96 22.85
CA LYS A 14 19.94 -4.54 22.50
C LYS A 14 20.33 -4.35 21.04
N VAL A 15 21.37 -5.06 20.59
CA VAL A 15 21.80 -5.01 19.18
C VAL A 15 20.68 -5.45 18.24
N LEU A 16 19.94 -6.51 18.59
CA LEU A 16 18.81 -6.99 17.79
C LEU A 16 17.66 -5.98 17.74
N PHE A 17 17.40 -5.26 18.83
CA PHE A 17 16.31 -4.28 18.90
C PHE A 17 16.64 -3.01 18.12
N GLU A 18 17.91 -2.60 18.09
CA GLU A 18 18.40 -1.48 17.24
C GLU A 18 18.19 -1.77 15.74
N CYS A 19 18.17 -3.04 15.32
CA CYS A 19 17.85 -3.43 13.94
C CYS A 19 16.40 -3.12 13.54
N ALA A 20 15.48 -2.87 14.48
CA ALA A 20 14.10 -2.51 14.15
C ALA A 20 13.96 -1.08 13.62
N GLN A 21 15.00 -0.23 13.79
CA GLN A 21 15.09 1.14 13.26
C GLN A 21 13.85 2.02 13.53
N ASN A 22 13.12 1.75 14.62
CA ASN A 22 11.92 2.48 15.01
C ASN A 22 12.28 3.53 16.07
N LYS A 23 12.35 4.79 15.64
CA LYS A 23 12.73 5.96 16.43
C LYS A 23 11.79 6.23 17.60
N ASP A 24 10.54 5.79 17.53
CA ASP A 24 9.58 5.94 18.62
C ASP A 24 9.90 4.96 19.78
N LEU A 25 10.57 3.84 19.50
CA LEU A 25 10.96 2.83 20.49
C LEU A 25 12.38 3.00 21.03
N ASP A 26 13.29 3.61 20.26
CA ASP A 26 14.71 3.80 20.62
C ASP A 26 14.93 4.32 22.05
N PRO A 27 14.20 5.34 22.56
CA PRO A 27 14.41 5.86 23.91
C PRO A 27 14.03 4.87 25.03
N TYR A 28 13.29 3.82 24.70
CA TYR A 28 12.69 2.89 25.65
C TYR A 28 13.32 1.48 25.60
N LEU A 29 14.19 1.18 24.62
CA LEU A 29 14.75 -0.17 24.44
C LEU A 29 15.38 -0.74 25.71
N ASP A 30 16.17 0.05 26.44
CA ASP A 30 16.81 -0.39 27.68
C ASP A 30 15.77 -0.73 28.78
N GLU A 31 14.68 0.03 28.87
CA GLU A 31 13.60 -0.24 29.83
C GLU A 31 12.77 -1.46 29.41
N ILE A 32 12.52 -1.62 28.10
CA ILE A 32 11.86 -2.81 27.54
C ILE A 32 12.66 -4.07 27.86
N ILE A 33 13.99 -4.05 27.66
CA ILE A 33 14.88 -5.17 27.98
C ILE A 33 14.84 -5.48 29.49
N LYS A 34 14.89 -4.46 30.35
CA LYS A 34 14.76 -4.65 31.81
C LYS A 34 13.44 -5.33 32.18
N ALA A 35 12.33 -4.86 31.61
CA ALA A 35 11.01 -5.47 31.83
C ALA A 35 10.90 -6.89 31.23
N MET A 36 11.67 -7.20 30.19
CA MET A 36 11.78 -8.55 29.67
C MET A 36 12.51 -9.49 30.64
N MET A 37 13.54 -8.99 31.32
CA MET A 37 14.32 -9.74 32.30
C MET A 37 13.59 -9.93 33.64
N ASP A 38 12.82 -8.93 34.06
CA ASP A 38 12.14 -8.92 35.35
C ASP A 38 10.70 -8.37 35.23
N GLN A 39 9.74 -9.19 35.64
CA GLN A 39 8.32 -8.90 35.54
C GLN A 39 7.87 -7.75 36.44
N GLU A 40 8.63 -7.41 37.50
CA GLU A 40 8.31 -6.30 38.40
C GLU A 40 8.28 -4.95 37.67
N PHE A 41 9.07 -4.80 36.60
CA PHE A 41 9.12 -3.56 35.83
C PHE A 41 8.02 -3.45 34.76
N ILE A 42 7.28 -4.53 34.48
CA ILE A 42 6.24 -4.55 33.43
C ILE A 42 5.21 -3.43 33.61
N PRO A 43 4.58 -3.22 34.79
CA PRO A 43 3.59 -2.15 34.98
C PRO A 43 4.14 -0.75 34.68
N ARG A 44 5.41 -0.50 35.06
CA ARG A 44 6.08 0.78 34.83
C ARG A 44 6.34 1.00 33.35
N VAL A 45 6.92 0.02 32.66
CA VAL A 45 7.26 0.17 31.23
C VAL A 45 6.00 0.25 30.37
N VAL A 46 4.97 -0.54 30.68
CA VAL A 46 3.66 -0.46 30.03
C VAL A 46 3.01 0.92 30.25
N SER A 47 3.16 1.54 31.43
CA SER A 47 2.76 2.93 31.65
C SER A 47 3.42 3.88 30.67
N GLN A 48 4.75 3.82 30.59
CA GLN A 48 5.54 4.73 29.77
C GLN A 48 5.21 4.56 28.29
N LEU A 49 5.15 3.33 27.80
CA LEU A 49 4.81 3.04 26.41
C LEU A 49 3.37 3.45 26.04
N SER A 50 2.42 3.40 26.99
CA SER A 50 1.04 3.81 26.73
C SER A 50 0.87 5.32 26.52
N GLU A 51 1.87 6.12 26.90
CA GLU A 51 1.90 7.57 26.76
C GLU A 51 2.65 8.02 25.48
N ILE A 52 3.29 7.09 24.77
CA ILE A 52 3.99 7.39 23.52
C ILE A 52 2.98 7.66 22.42
N VAL A 53 3.23 8.73 21.68
CA VAL A 53 2.57 9.01 20.41
C VAL A 53 3.46 8.42 19.31
N PHE A 54 3.04 7.29 18.77
CA PHE A 54 3.75 6.65 17.65
C PHE A 54 3.47 7.43 16.38
N VAL A 55 4.53 7.89 15.74
CA VAL A 55 4.50 8.67 14.50
C VAL A 55 4.89 7.80 13.32
N GLN A 56 5.81 6.85 13.52
CA GLN A 56 6.24 5.93 12.49
C GLN A 56 5.26 4.76 12.33
N SER A 57 5.22 4.19 11.13
CA SER A 57 4.58 2.90 10.88
C SER A 57 5.17 1.84 11.80
N VAL A 58 4.30 0.99 12.33
CA VAL A 58 4.69 -0.08 13.23
C VAL A 58 4.80 -1.37 12.43
N GLU A 59 6.03 -1.68 12.04
CA GLU A 59 6.35 -2.86 11.24
C GLU A 59 6.54 -4.12 12.11
N THR A 60 6.59 -5.29 11.46
CA THR A 60 6.85 -6.60 12.11
C THR A 60 7.99 -6.58 13.15
N PRO A 61 9.17 -5.97 12.89
CA PRO A 61 10.25 -5.92 13.89
C PRO A 61 9.89 -5.13 15.14
N ALA A 62 9.23 -3.97 14.99
CA ALA A 62 8.76 -3.16 16.11
C ALA A 62 7.68 -3.90 16.92
N LEU A 63 6.75 -4.57 16.23
CA LEU A 63 5.76 -5.45 16.88
C LEU A 63 6.44 -6.56 17.68
N ALA A 64 7.49 -7.19 17.16
CA ALA A 64 8.20 -8.27 17.85
C ALA A 64 8.83 -7.81 19.18
N ILE A 65 9.28 -6.55 19.26
CA ILE A 65 9.83 -5.94 20.49
C ILE A 65 8.73 -5.69 21.52
N VAL A 66 7.59 -5.13 21.08
CA VAL A 66 6.52 -4.66 21.98
C VAL A 66 5.55 -5.79 22.37
N MET A 67 5.36 -6.79 21.51
CA MET A 67 4.37 -7.86 21.72
C MET A 67 4.57 -8.63 23.05
N PRO A 68 5.79 -9.02 23.44
CA PRO A 68 6.02 -9.67 24.73
C PRO A 68 5.58 -8.80 25.92
N LEU A 69 5.72 -7.46 25.84
CA LEU A 69 5.22 -6.53 26.86
C LEU A 69 3.71 -6.50 26.90
N ILE A 70 3.05 -6.39 25.74
CA ILE A 70 1.59 -6.40 25.65
C ILE A 70 1.03 -7.68 26.25
N VAL A 71 1.57 -8.84 25.86
CA VAL A 71 1.12 -10.15 26.34
C VAL A 71 1.28 -10.27 27.86
N ARG A 72 2.40 -9.80 28.42
CA ARG A 72 2.61 -9.80 29.88
C ARG A 72 1.68 -8.81 30.59
N GLY A 73 1.50 -7.61 30.06
CA GLY A 73 0.61 -6.59 30.61
C GLY A 73 -0.87 -7.01 30.60
N LEU A 74 -1.34 -7.68 29.55
CA LEU A 74 -2.69 -8.24 29.48
C LEU A 74 -2.91 -9.40 30.48
N LYS A 75 -1.84 -10.13 30.82
CA LYS A 75 -1.85 -11.20 31.82
C LYS A 75 -1.62 -10.72 33.26
N ASP A 76 -1.34 -9.43 33.45
CA ASP A 76 -1.07 -8.86 34.77
C ASP A 76 -2.28 -9.00 35.71
N ARG A 77 -2.05 -9.00 37.02
CA ARG A 77 -3.14 -9.02 38.01
C ARG A 77 -3.83 -7.67 38.11
N ASP A 78 -3.06 -6.59 37.99
CA ASP A 78 -3.54 -5.21 38.08
C ASP A 78 -4.33 -4.79 36.82
N GLU A 79 -5.55 -4.30 37.04
CA GLU A 79 -6.46 -3.87 35.97
C GLU A 79 -5.94 -2.60 35.27
N ARG A 80 -5.20 -1.73 35.97
CA ARG A 80 -4.62 -0.53 35.36
C ARG A 80 -3.55 -0.89 34.33
N THR A 81 -2.71 -1.87 34.66
CA THR A 81 -1.69 -2.40 33.74
C THR A 81 -2.33 -3.07 32.53
N LYS A 82 -3.40 -3.86 32.72
CA LYS A 82 -4.19 -4.41 31.60
C LYS A 82 -4.78 -3.35 30.69
N ARG A 83 -5.39 -2.30 31.28
CA ARG A 83 -5.94 -1.16 30.52
C ARG A 83 -4.87 -0.53 29.63
N ARG A 84 -3.68 -0.26 30.18
CA ARG A 84 -2.58 0.37 29.44
C ARG A 84 -2.02 -0.55 28.36
N ALA A 85 -1.89 -1.84 28.62
CA ALA A 85 -1.49 -2.83 27.61
C ALA A 85 -2.49 -2.89 26.43
N LEU A 86 -3.80 -2.79 26.70
CA LEU A 86 -4.83 -2.72 25.66
C LEU A 86 -4.73 -1.44 24.82
N VAL A 87 -4.45 -0.30 25.45
CA VAL A 87 -4.27 0.97 24.72
C VAL A 87 -3.07 0.88 23.79
N ILE A 88 -1.95 0.31 24.25
CA ILE A 88 -0.78 0.07 23.39
C ILE A 88 -1.17 -0.85 22.23
N ALA A 89 -1.85 -1.98 22.51
CA ALA A 89 -2.28 -2.91 21.46
C ALA A 89 -3.18 -2.23 20.41
N ASP A 90 -4.18 -1.44 20.84
CA ASP A 90 -5.10 -0.71 19.96
C ASP A 90 -4.38 0.35 19.11
N ASN A 91 -3.42 1.06 19.69
CA ASN A 91 -2.63 2.07 18.97
C ASN A 91 -1.69 1.41 17.95
N MET A 92 -0.98 0.35 18.34
CA MET A 92 -0.10 -0.40 17.45
C MET A 92 -0.88 -0.95 16.25
N CYS A 93 -2.02 -1.61 16.48
CA CYS A 93 -2.84 -2.21 15.42
C CYS A 93 -3.34 -1.21 14.37
N LYS A 94 -3.46 0.08 14.71
CA LYS A 94 -3.88 1.14 13.77
C LYS A 94 -2.73 1.68 12.91
N LEU A 95 -1.49 1.47 13.36
CA LEU A 95 -0.29 1.98 12.73
C LEU A 95 0.47 0.90 11.95
N VAL A 96 -0.08 -0.32 11.93
CA VAL A 96 0.42 -1.39 11.07
C VAL A 96 0.02 -1.07 9.62
N PRO A 97 0.99 -0.96 8.68
CA PRO A 97 0.70 -0.68 7.27
C PRO A 97 -0.14 -1.77 6.61
N ASP A 98 0.18 -3.02 6.92
CA ASP A 98 -0.43 -4.21 6.35
C ASP A 98 -0.91 -5.17 7.45
N VAL A 99 -2.20 -5.52 7.41
CA VAL A 99 -2.86 -6.44 8.37
C VAL A 99 -2.16 -7.80 8.47
N THR A 100 -1.37 -8.19 7.47
CA THR A 100 -0.63 -9.45 7.53
C THR A 100 0.57 -9.41 8.47
N GLU A 101 1.11 -8.25 8.83
CA GLU A 101 2.25 -8.12 9.75
C GLU A 101 1.93 -8.53 11.18
N ILE A 102 0.66 -8.38 11.59
CA ILE A 102 0.22 -8.77 12.92
C ILE A 102 -0.17 -10.26 12.99
N GLN A 103 -0.36 -10.93 11.85
CA GLN A 103 -0.79 -12.34 11.78
C GLN A 103 0.05 -13.30 12.63
N PRO A 104 1.40 -13.20 12.68
CA PRO A 104 2.21 -14.07 13.53
C PRO A 104 1.84 -14.01 15.02
N PHE A 105 1.26 -12.89 15.47
CA PHE A 105 0.94 -12.63 16.87
C PHE A 105 -0.53 -12.90 17.22
N LEU A 106 -1.42 -13.00 16.22
CA LEU A 106 -2.86 -13.20 16.42
C LEU A 106 -3.23 -14.42 17.27
N PRO A 107 -2.60 -15.61 17.12
CA PRO A 107 -2.95 -16.79 17.92
C PRO A 107 -2.77 -16.57 19.43
N THR A 108 -1.88 -15.66 19.82
CA THR A 108 -1.65 -15.30 21.22
C THR A 108 -2.48 -14.09 21.65
N LEU A 109 -2.64 -13.09 20.77
CA LEU A 109 -3.23 -11.81 21.13
C LEU A 109 -4.76 -11.86 21.18
N ILE A 110 -5.41 -12.48 20.20
CA ILE A 110 -6.87 -12.61 20.11
C ILE A 110 -7.49 -13.14 21.42
N PRO A 111 -7.06 -14.29 21.98
CA PRO A 111 -7.69 -14.83 23.20
C PRO A 111 -7.46 -13.93 24.43
N LEU A 112 -6.36 -13.18 24.48
CA LEU A 112 -6.07 -12.27 25.60
C LEU A 112 -6.92 -11.00 25.55
N VAL A 113 -7.10 -10.43 24.34
CA VAL A 113 -7.93 -9.24 24.14
C VAL A 113 -9.40 -9.60 24.32
N GLU A 114 -9.87 -10.72 23.78
CA GLU A 114 -11.23 -11.23 23.96
C GLU A 114 -11.59 -11.36 25.44
N LYS A 115 -10.72 -12.03 26.22
CA LYS A 115 -10.88 -12.16 27.67
C LYS A 115 -11.00 -10.82 28.37
N SER A 116 -10.30 -9.80 27.87
CA SER A 116 -10.31 -8.44 28.44
C SER A 116 -11.59 -7.67 28.11
N THR A 117 -12.31 -8.02 27.03
CA THR A 117 -13.61 -7.41 26.70
C THR A 117 -14.69 -7.72 27.74
N HIS A 118 -14.62 -8.87 28.40
CA HIS A 118 -15.62 -9.33 29.37
C HIS A 118 -15.23 -9.06 30.82
N ASN A 119 -13.93 -9.16 31.14
CA ASN A 119 -13.46 -9.18 32.53
C ASN A 119 -13.04 -7.83 33.09
N ILE A 120 -12.97 -6.78 32.27
CA ILE A 120 -12.63 -5.43 32.72
C ILE A 120 -13.90 -4.73 33.22
N SER A 121 -13.80 -4.12 34.39
CA SER A 121 -14.92 -3.48 35.08
C SER A 121 -15.30 -2.16 34.40
N ASP A 122 -14.28 -1.40 33.96
CA ASP A 122 -14.45 -0.09 33.33
C ASP A 122 -15.07 -0.20 31.90
N PRO A 123 -16.25 0.39 31.67
CA PRO A 123 -16.91 0.35 30.36
C PRO A 123 -16.13 1.03 29.25
N GLU A 124 -15.36 2.08 29.53
CA GLU A 124 -14.56 2.78 28.53
C GLU A 124 -13.45 1.88 28.00
N VAL A 125 -12.78 1.16 28.89
CA VAL A 125 -11.69 0.23 28.56
C VAL A 125 -12.22 -1.01 27.85
N ARG A 126 -13.40 -1.50 28.23
CA ARG A 126 -14.08 -2.56 27.47
C ARG A 126 -14.33 -2.13 26.02
N ASN A 127 -14.75 -0.89 25.78
CA ASN A 127 -14.93 -0.38 24.42
C ASN A 127 -13.62 -0.36 23.63
N VAL A 128 -12.50 0.01 24.26
CA VAL A 128 -11.16 -0.08 23.64
C VAL A 128 -10.82 -1.53 23.29
N ALA A 129 -11.01 -2.46 24.22
CA ALA A 129 -10.77 -3.88 24.00
C ALA A 129 -11.64 -4.44 22.86
N THR A 130 -12.92 -4.07 22.79
CA THR A 130 -13.83 -4.50 21.72
C THR A 130 -13.40 -3.96 20.36
N ARG A 131 -12.93 -2.72 20.28
CA ARG A 131 -12.38 -2.16 19.03
C ARG A 131 -11.12 -2.89 18.58
N CYS A 132 -10.15 -3.06 19.49
CA CYS A 132 -8.93 -3.79 19.22
C CYS A 132 -9.25 -5.22 18.76
N TYR A 133 -10.15 -5.93 19.45
CA TYR A 133 -10.57 -7.28 19.08
C TYR A 133 -11.16 -7.35 17.65
N ARG A 134 -11.97 -6.36 17.24
CA ARG A 134 -12.49 -6.30 15.86
C ARG A 134 -11.38 -6.13 14.84
N THR A 135 -10.41 -5.26 15.10
CA THR A 135 -9.25 -5.08 14.21
C THR A 135 -8.46 -6.38 14.08
N LEU A 136 -8.23 -7.08 15.18
CA LEU A 136 -7.54 -8.37 15.17
C LEU A 136 -8.33 -9.45 14.43
N GLN A 137 -9.67 -9.47 14.54
CA GLN A 137 -10.51 -10.39 13.77
C GLN A 137 -10.49 -10.10 12.27
N THR A 138 -10.41 -8.82 11.87
CA THR A 138 -10.24 -8.46 10.46
C THR A 138 -8.89 -8.96 9.96
N ALA A 139 -7.81 -8.80 10.74
CA ALA A 139 -6.50 -9.31 10.38
C ALA A 139 -6.43 -10.85 10.32
N ASP A 140 -7.21 -11.55 11.16
CA ASP A 140 -7.30 -13.02 11.16
C ASP A 140 -8.01 -13.58 9.92
N LYS A 141 -8.96 -12.79 9.37
CA LYS A 141 -9.70 -13.12 8.14
C LYS A 141 -9.01 -12.66 6.86
N ALA A 142 -8.03 -11.77 6.97
CA ALA A 142 -7.25 -11.31 5.83
C ALA A 142 -6.45 -12.48 5.26
N ASP A 143 -6.20 -12.43 3.95
CA ASP A 143 -5.36 -13.43 3.31
C ASP A 143 -4.00 -13.46 3.99
N ARG A 144 -3.50 -14.68 4.23
CA ARG A 144 -2.18 -14.84 4.82
C ARG A 144 -1.14 -14.43 3.82
N ARG A 145 -0.02 -13.89 4.29
CA ARG A 145 1.17 -13.75 3.44
C ARG A 145 1.43 -15.07 2.74
N ARG A 146 1.44 -15.04 1.41
CA ARG A 146 1.88 -16.16 0.61
C ARG A 146 3.40 -16.22 0.73
N PHE A 147 3.91 -17.44 0.78
CA PHE A 147 5.34 -17.70 0.82
C PHE A 147 5.62 -18.86 -0.13
N ILE A 148 6.71 -18.77 -0.87
CA ILE A 148 7.21 -19.92 -1.60
C ILE A 148 7.69 -20.99 -0.62
N SER A 149 7.32 -22.24 -0.87
CA SER A 149 7.82 -23.35 -0.07
C SER A 149 9.29 -23.62 -0.42
N LYS A 150 10.11 -23.98 0.57
CA LYS A 150 11.51 -24.36 0.33
C LYS A 150 11.64 -25.48 -0.70
N THR A 151 10.72 -26.44 -0.68
CA THR A 151 10.65 -27.54 -1.66
C THR A 151 10.42 -27.04 -3.08
N ALA A 152 9.59 -26.01 -3.28
CA ALA A 152 9.37 -25.41 -4.60
C ALA A 152 10.65 -24.74 -5.12
N VAL A 153 11.36 -24.00 -4.26
CA VAL A 153 12.66 -23.39 -4.64
C VAL A 153 13.69 -24.47 -4.98
N LEU A 154 13.73 -25.57 -4.22
CA LEU A 154 14.64 -26.69 -4.52
C LEU A 154 14.35 -27.31 -5.88
N ASN A 155 13.09 -27.50 -6.23
CA ASN A 155 12.71 -28.03 -7.55
C ASN A 155 13.13 -27.06 -8.66
N LEU A 156 12.95 -25.75 -8.45
CA LEU A 156 13.36 -24.72 -9.40
C LEU A 156 14.88 -24.68 -9.60
N LEU A 157 15.66 -24.83 -8.52
CA LEU A 157 17.12 -24.97 -8.60
C LEU A 157 17.51 -26.22 -9.41
N GLN A 158 16.83 -27.34 -9.22
CA GLN A 158 17.11 -28.56 -9.97
C GLN A 158 16.74 -28.45 -11.45
N GLU A 159 15.70 -27.69 -11.78
CA GLU A 159 15.26 -27.46 -13.16
C GLU A 159 16.17 -26.50 -13.92
N LYS A 160 16.58 -25.41 -13.26
CA LYS A 160 17.29 -24.29 -13.90
C LYS A 160 18.81 -24.47 -13.93
N ILE A 161 19.36 -25.30 -13.05
CA ILE A 161 20.79 -25.63 -13.07
C ILE A 161 21.04 -26.64 -14.20
N PRO A 162 22.01 -26.38 -15.10
CA PRO A 162 22.33 -27.31 -16.18
C PRO A 162 22.68 -28.70 -15.63
N ASP A 163 22.13 -29.76 -16.23
CA ASP A 163 22.30 -31.16 -15.80
C ASP A 163 23.78 -31.57 -15.56
N GLU A 164 24.69 -31.02 -16.37
CA GLU A 164 26.13 -31.27 -16.28
C GLU A 164 26.76 -30.73 -14.98
N LYS A 165 26.14 -29.70 -14.38
CA LYS A 165 26.59 -29.01 -13.16
C LYS A 165 25.77 -29.41 -11.93
N THR A 166 24.62 -30.05 -12.10
CA THR A 166 23.74 -30.50 -11.01
C THR A 166 24.45 -31.43 -10.02
N GLN A 167 25.40 -32.25 -10.48
CA GLN A 167 26.22 -33.11 -9.59
C GLN A 167 27.27 -32.35 -8.77
N LEU A 168 27.64 -31.14 -9.20
CA LEU A 168 28.60 -30.27 -8.51
C LEU A 168 27.94 -29.47 -7.39
N VAL A 169 26.63 -29.24 -7.49
CA VAL A 169 25.85 -28.62 -6.42
C VAL A 169 25.54 -29.67 -5.37
N SER A 170 26.26 -29.61 -4.24
CA SER A 170 25.93 -30.48 -3.12
C SER A 170 24.50 -30.21 -2.61
N GLU A 171 23.82 -31.25 -2.15
CA GLU A 171 22.48 -31.14 -1.53
C GLU A 171 22.45 -30.10 -0.41
N LEU A 172 23.54 -29.98 0.37
CA LEU A 172 23.68 -28.98 1.42
C LEU A 172 23.67 -27.54 0.89
N VAL A 173 24.35 -27.28 -0.24
CA VAL A 173 24.39 -25.94 -0.85
C VAL A 173 23.04 -25.60 -1.46
N ALA A 174 22.40 -26.53 -2.16
CA ALA A 174 21.05 -26.33 -2.70
C ALA A 174 20.04 -26.05 -1.57
N ASP A 175 20.10 -26.82 -0.47
CA ASP A 175 19.26 -26.63 0.70
C ASP A 175 19.49 -25.26 1.36
N TYR A 176 20.74 -24.82 1.45
CA TYR A 176 21.08 -23.51 2.00
C TYR A 176 20.59 -22.36 1.13
N VAL A 177 20.83 -22.42 -0.19
CA VAL A 177 20.36 -21.41 -1.15
C VAL A 177 18.83 -21.35 -1.16
N ALA A 178 18.14 -22.50 -1.18
CA ALA A 178 16.69 -22.52 -1.10
C ALA A 178 16.17 -21.86 0.20
N SER A 179 16.84 -22.10 1.33
CA SER A 179 16.55 -21.41 2.59
C SER A 179 16.75 -19.90 2.48
N LEU A 180 17.84 -19.44 1.86
CA LEU A 180 18.10 -18.01 1.65
C LEU A 180 16.99 -17.36 0.80
N CYS A 181 16.60 -17.97 -0.33
CA CYS A 181 15.50 -17.49 -1.17
C CYS A 181 14.19 -17.38 -0.38
N THR A 182 13.86 -18.39 0.43
CA THR A 182 12.64 -18.33 1.27
C THR A 182 12.71 -17.24 2.33
N CYS A 183 13.89 -16.97 2.91
CA CYS A 183 14.06 -15.94 3.93
C CYS A 183 13.98 -14.53 3.34
N ILE A 184 14.70 -14.26 2.25
CA ILE A 184 14.69 -12.93 1.61
C ILE A 184 13.32 -12.61 1.01
N SER A 185 12.63 -13.60 0.42
CA SER A 185 11.24 -13.49 -0.03
C SER A 185 10.27 -13.22 1.15
N ALA A 186 10.45 -13.89 2.29
CA ALA A 186 9.63 -13.64 3.48
C ALA A 186 9.85 -12.23 4.07
N CYS A 187 11.03 -11.65 3.86
CA CYS A 187 11.33 -10.25 4.18
C CYS A 187 10.76 -9.25 3.16
N ARG A 188 10.09 -9.70 2.10
CA ARG A 188 9.56 -8.86 1.00
C ARG A 188 10.64 -8.02 0.31
N SER A 189 11.88 -8.47 0.34
CA SER A 189 12.92 -7.89 -0.50
C SER A 189 12.92 -8.60 -1.86
N PHE A 190 12.70 -7.83 -2.92
CA PHE A 190 12.71 -8.30 -4.32
C PHE A 190 13.63 -7.44 -5.19
N GLU A 191 14.66 -6.88 -4.58
CA GLU A 191 15.69 -6.15 -5.31
C GLU A 191 16.75 -7.11 -5.84
N TYR A 192 16.97 -7.09 -7.16
CA TYR A 192 17.96 -7.97 -7.81
C TYR A 192 19.36 -7.85 -7.16
N ALA A 193 19.78 -6.65 -6.77
CA ALA A 193 21.09 -6.43 -6.16
C ALA A 193 21.23 -7.17 -4.81
N GLU A 194 20.18 -7.20 -3.98
CA GLU A 194 20.19 -7.91 -2.70
C GLU A 194 20.16 -9.42 -2.93
N TRP A 195 19.33 -9.90 -3.85
CA TRP A 195 19.25 -11.32 -4.21
C TRP A 195 20.58 -11.84 -4.76
N TRP A 196 21.22 -11.08 -5.65
CA TRP A 196 22.53 -11.40 -6.19
C TRP A 196 23.57 -11.52 -5.07
N GLN A 197 23.66 -10.52 -4.19
CA GLN A 197 24.61 -10.52 -3.07
C GLN A 197 24.36 -11.67 -2.09
N CYS A 198 23.11 -12.06 -1.88
CA CYS A 198 22.75 -13.16 -0.99
C CYS A 198 22.96 -14.54 -1.60
N ILE A 199 22.78 -14.71 -2.91
CA ILE A 199 22.75 -16.05 -3.54
C ILE A 199 24.04 -16.34 -4.30
N ALA A 200 24.50 -15.43 -5.15
CA ALA A 200 25.60 -15.66 -6.07
C ALA A 200 26.91 -16.11 -5.39
N PRO A 201 27.33 -15.60 -4.22
CA PRO A 201 28.57 -16.03 -3.57
C PRO A 201 28.63 -17.51 -3.18
N TYR A 202 27.48 -18.19 -3.08
CA TYR A 202 27.40 -19.61 -2.73
C TYR A 202 27.45 -20.53 -3.95
N LEU A 203 27.19 -19.99 -5.15
CA LEU A 203 27.12 -20.74 -6.40
C LEU A 203 28.30 -20.39 -7.32
N SER A 204 28.64 -19.11 -7.46
CA SER A 204 29.71 -18.60 -8.31
C SER A 204 30.94 -18.17 -7.50
N PRO A 205 32.18 -18.36 -8.02
CA PRO A 205 32.54 -19.03 -9.28
C PRO A 205 32.78 -20.54 -9.12
N SER A 206 32.58 -21.07 -7.90
CA SER A 206 33.05 -22.40 -7.51
C SER A 206 32.25 -23.54 -8.13
N ILE A 207 30.96 -23.32 -8.42
CA ILE A 207 30.02 -24.34 -8.90
C ILE A 207 29.44 -23.93 -10.26
N LEU A 208 29.01 -22.67 -10.39
CA LEU A 208 28.45 -22.07 -11.60
C LEU A 208 29.33 -20.94 -12.12
N SER A 209 29.24 -20.66 -13.42
CA SER A 209 29.86 -19.45 -13.99
C SER A 209 29.09 -18.20 -13.51
N VAL A 210 29.67 -17.02 -13.73
CA VAL A 210 28.95 -15.76 -13.44
C VAL A 210 27.72 -15.64 -14.35
N GLU A 211 27.88 -15.97 -15.64
CA GLU A 211 26.80 -15.95 -16.65
C GLU A 211 25.63 -16.87 -16.26
N ASP A 212 25.91 -18.10 -15.78
CA ASP A 212 24.84 -19.01 -15.34
C ASP A 212 24.06 -18.43 -14.14
N CYS A 213 24.75 -17.72 -13.23
CA CYS A 213 24.10 -17.06 -12.10
C CYS A 213 23.32 -15.81 -12.52
N GLU A 214 23.75 -15.10 -13.56
CA GLU A 214 23.04 -13.95 -14.13
C GLU A 214 21.68 -14.37 -14.71
N ASP A 215 21.57 -15.60 -15.21
CA ASP A 215 20.29 -16.17 -15.65
C ASP A 215 19.48 -16.77 -14.48
N LEU A 216 20.13 -17.49 -13.56
CA LEU A 216 19.45 -18.21 -12.47
C LEU A 216 18.84 -17.29 -11.40
N VAL A 217 19.56 -16.24 -10.97
CA VAL A 217 19.11 -15.38 -9.85
C VAL A 217 17.81 -14.63 -10.19
N PRO A 218 17.64 -14.05 -11.38
CA PRO A 218 16.36 -13.47 -11.81
C PRO A 218 15.21 -14.49 -11.82
N ASP A 219 15.43 -15.70 -12.34
CA ASP A 219 14.39 -16.75 -12.36
C ASP A 219 13.94 -17.14 -10.95
N LEU A 220 14.89 -17.27 -10.01
CA LEU A 220 14.58 -17.53 -8.60
C LEU A 220 13.81 -16.37 -7.97
N LEU A 221 14.21 -15.12 -8.26
CA LEU A 221 13.57 -13.92 -7.76
C LEU A 221 12.13 -13.82 -8.27
N GLU A 222 11.91 -13.97 -9.57
CA GLU A 222 10.59 -13.89 -10.22
C GLU A 222 9.65 -14.96 -9.65
N SER A 223 10.08 -16.22 -9.62
CA SER A 223 9.25 -17.29 -9.05
C SER A 223 8.91 -17.07 -7.57
N CYS A 224 9.84 -16.53 -6.78
CA CYS A 224 9.59 -16.20 -5.38
C CYS A 224 8.69 -14.97 -5.22
N TYR A 225 8.78 -14.01 -6.13
CA TYR A 225 7.91 -12.84 -6.19
C TYR A 225 6.49 -13.24 -6.54
N ASP A 226 6.29 -14.00 -7.62
CA ASP A 226 5.00 -14.50 -8.05
C ASP A 226 4.35 -15.37 -6.97
N ALA A 227 5.11 -16.23 -6.31
CA ALA A 227 4.59 -17.02 -5.20
C ALA A 227 4.18 -16.18 -3.98
N ALA A 228 4.82 -15.02 -3.75
CA ALA A 228 4.58 -14.18 -2.57
C ALA A 228 3.48 -13.12 -2.81
N GLU A 229 3.41 -12.56 -4.01
CA GLU A 229 2.39 -11.61 -4.45
C GLU A 229 1.17 -12.30 -5.06
N GLY A 230 1.29 -13.56 -5.49
CA GLY A 230 0.29 -14.40 -6.19
C GLY A 230 -0.47 -13.70 -7.32
N ASP A 231 -1.58 -14.29 -7.78
CA ASP A 231 -2.36 -13.81 -8.94
C ASP A 231 -3.00 -12.42 -8.77
N ASP A 232 -2.65 -11.63 -7.75
CA ASP A 232 -2.89 -10.17 -7.76
C ASP A 232 -1.97 -9.45 -8.78
N VAL A 233 -1.18 -10.23 -9.52
CA VAL A 233 -0.63 -9.91 -10.83
C VAL A 233 -1.67 -10.20 -11.94
N GLU A 234 -2.92 -9.72 -11.84
CA GLU A 234 -3.81 -9.69 -13.02
C GLU A 234 -3.48 -8.56 -14.00
N ASP A 235 -2.36 -7.87 -13.79
CA ASP A 235 -2.07 -6.62 -14.47
C ASP A 235 -0.77 -6.62 -15.30
N LEU A 236 0.16 -7.57 -15.12
CA LEU A 236 1.38 -7.60 -15.95
C LEU A 236 1.14 -8.22 -17.33
N ASP A 237 0.14 -9.11 -17.47
CA ASP A 237 -0.11 -9.86 -18.72
C ASP A 237 -1.19 -9.27 -19.64
N GLU A 238 -1.88 -8.18 -19.25
CA GLU A 238 -2.84 -7.55 -20.16
C GLU A 238 -2.14 -6.76 -21.29
N GLU A 239 -2.31 -7.16 -22.55
CA GLU A 239 -1.80 -6.40 -23.71
C GLU A 239 -2.29 -4.93 -23.69
N GLY A 240 -1.36 -3.98 -23.54
CA GLY A 240 -1.65 -2.55 -23.56
C GLY A 240 -0.48 -1.70 -23.05
N GLU A 241 -0.37 -0.46 -23.55
CA GLU A 241 0.60 0.52 -23.05
C GLU A 241 0.15 1.04 -21.67
N ASP A 242 1.05 1.00 -20.69
CA ASP A 242 0.78 1.50 -19.33
C ASP A 242 0.68 3.03 -19.34
N LEU A 243 -0.43 3.57 -18.85
CA LEU A 243 -0.60 5.01 -18.64
C LEU A 243 -0.09 5.44 -17.26
N CYS A 244 -0.20 4.58 -16.25
CA CYS A 244 0.24 4.88 -14.89
C CYS A 244 0.34 3.57 -14.09
N ASN A 245 1.44 3.35 -13.37
CA ASN A 245 1.61 2.28 -12.38
C ASN A 245 2.29 2.86 -11.14
N CYS A 246 1.49 3.31 -10.17
CA CYS A 246 2.00 3.98 -8.97
C CYS A 246 1.46 3.35 -7.69
N VAL A 247 2.24 3.44 -6.61
CA VAL A 247 1.84 3.05 -5.25
C VAL A 247 1.81 4.33 -4.41
N PHE A 248 0.66 4.64 -3.81
CA PHE A 248 0.47 5.89 -3.10
C PHE A 248 -0.42 5.74 -1.86
N THR A 249 -0.28 6.70 -0.96
CA THR A 249 -1.13 6.88 0.21
C THR A 249 -1.88 8.19 0.05
N LEU A 250 -3.21 8.16 0.17
CA LEU A 250 -4.05 9.35 0.02
C LEU A 250 -4.73 9.70 1.33
N GLY A 251 -4.41 10.88 1.85
CA GLY A 251 -5.09 11.48 3.00
C GLY A 251 -5.96 12.67 2.61
N TYR A 252 -7.08 12.84 3.31
CA TYR A 252 -7.88 14.06 3.25
C TYR A 252 -8.00 14.67 4.65
N GLY A 253 -7.26 15.74 4.89
CA GLY A 253 -7.15 16.35 6.21
C GLY A 253 -6.45 15.42 7.20
N ALA A 254 -7.14 15.06 8.29
CA ALA A 254 -6.64 14.14 9.33
C ALA A 254 -7.01 12.66 9.08
N LEU A 255 -7.75 12.35 8.01
CA LEU A 255 -8.22 11.00 7.70
C LEU A 255 -7.42 10.43 6.53
N THR A 256 -6.71 9.33 6.76
CA THR A 256 -6.10 8.52 5.69
C THR A 256 -7.21 7.72 4.99
N LEU A 257 -7.43 7.99 3.70
CA LEU A 257 -8.46 7.34 2.89
C LEU A 257 -7.92 6.06 2.23
N LEU A 258 -6.70 6.14 1.70
CA LEU A 258 -5.99 5.03 1.07
C LEU A 258 -4.60 4.94 1.67
N ASN A 259 -4.17 3.75 2.03
CA ASN A 259 -2.84 3.48 2.56
C ASN A 259 -2.12 2.50 1.63
N ASN A 260 -0.93 2.89 1.17
CA ASN A 260 -0.05 2.08 0.33
C ASN A 260 -0.78 1.33 -0.81
N THR A 261 -1.66 2.03 -1.53
CA THR A 261 -2.53 1.45 -2.56
C THR A 261 -1.87 1.57 -3.93
N ARG A 262 -1.90 0.47 -4.70
CA ARG A 262 -1.44 0.44 -6.09
C ARG A 262 -2.56 0.89 -7.04
N LEU A 263 -2.26 1.83 -7.93
CA LEU A 263 -3.12 2.23 -9.04
C LEU A 263 -2.40 1.97 -10.36
N HIS A 264 -2.99 1.09 -11.15
CA HIS A 264 -2.49 0.73 -12.46
C HIS A 264 -3.58 0.99 -13.52
N LEU A 265 -3.23 1.78 -14.53
CA LEU A 265 -4.13 2.19 -15.60
C LEU A 265 -3.46 1.94 -16.94
N LYS A 266 -4.16 1.26 -17.86
CA LYS A 266 -3.70 0.96 -19.22
C LYS A 266 -4.47 1.76 -20.27
N ARG A 267 -3.81 2.00 -21.39
CA ARG A 267 -4.38 2.76 -22.51
C ARG A 267 -5.52 2.00 -23.18
N GLY A 268 -6.64 2.71 -23.41
CA GLY A 268 -7.80 2.15 -24.14
C GLY A 268 -8.76 1.31 -23.30
N LYS A 269 -8.56 1.24 -21.97
CA LYS A 269 -9.43 0.51 -21.04
C LYS A 269 -10.40 1.46 -20.32
N CYS A 270 -11.56 0.93 -19.93
CA CYS A 270 -12.57 1.65 -19.17
C CYS A 270 -12.64 1.11 -17.74
N TYR A 271 -12.29 1.93 -16.76
CA TYR A 271 -12.25 1.56 -15.35
C TYR A 271 -13.48 2.08 -14.59
N GLY A 272 -13.96 1.30 -13.62
CA GLY A 272 -15.07 1.67 -12.73
C GLY A 272 -14.64 1.63 -11.28
N LEU A 273 -14.75 2.76 -10.57
CA LEU A 273 -14.43 2.84 -9.14
C LEU A 273 -15.68 2.55 -8.29
N CYS A 274 -15.70 1.39 -7.65
CA CYS A 274 -16.80 0.92 -6.80
C CYS A 274 -16.43 0.97 -5.31
N GLY A 275 -17.39 1.32 -4.46
CA GLY A 275 -17.19 1.33 -3.01
C GLY A 275 -18.35 1.98 -2.25
N PRO A 276 -18.44 1.76 -0.92
CA PRO A 276 -19.50 2.33 -0.09
C PRO A 276 -19.48 3.87 -0.10
N ASN A 277 -20.60 4.51 0.24
CA ASN A 277 -20.65 5.97 0.35
C ASN A 277 -19.62 6.47 1.37
N ASP A 278 -19.06 7.65 1.13
CA ASP A 278 -18.03 8.30 1.97
C ASP A 278 -16.67 7.57 2.09
N CYS A 279 -16.40 6.54 1.28
CA CYS A 279 -15.10 5.88 1.25
C CYS A 279 -14.00 6.65 0.47
N GLY A 280 -14.26 7.89 0.04
CA GLY A 280 -13.25 8.71 -0.65
C GLY A 280 -13.19 8.60 -2.18
N LYS A 281 -14.18 7.98 -2.86
CA LYS A 281 -14.19 7.82 -4.34
C LYS A 281 -13.98 9.13 -5.11
N SER A 282 -14.81 10.14 -4.81
CA SER A 282 -14.71 11.45 -5.47
C SER A 282 -13.40 12.17 -5.09
N THR A 283 -12.92 11.94 -3.87
CA THR A 283 -11.65 12.49 -3.38
C THR A 283 -10.46 11.91 -4.14
N LEU A 284 -10.46 10.61 -4.42
CA LEU A 284 -9.45 9.97 -5.26
C LEU A 284 -9.45 10.55 -6.67
N LEU A 285 -10.62 10.67 -7.31
CA LEU A 285 -10.71 11.23 -8.66
C LEU A 285 -10.27 12.70 -8.73
N ARG A 286 -10.57 13.50 -7.69
CA ARG A 286 -10.05 14.87 -7.55
C ARG A 286 -8.55 14.91 -7.37
N ALA A 287 -7.98 14.02 -6.56
CA ALA A 287 -6.55 13.96 -6.31
C ALA A 287 -5.78 13.62 -7.59
N ILE A 288 -6.29 12.70 -8.42
CA ILE A 288 -5.73 12.38 -9.74
C ILE A 288 -5.72 13.61 -10.65
N ASN A 289 -6.85 14.32 -10.73
CA ASN A 289 -6.97 15.51 -11.59
C ASN A 289 -6.12 16.71 -11.11
N ASN A 290 -5.81 16.77 -9.81
CA ASN A 290 -5.04 17.84 -9.20
C ASN A 290 -3.57 17.47 -9.00
N GLU A 291 -3.10 16.34 -9.57
CA GLU A 291 -1.71 15.88 -9.46
C GLU A 291 -1.25 15.70 -8.01
N GLN A 292 -2.16 15.29 -7.13
CA GLN A 292 -1.89 15.05 -5.70
C GLN A 292 -1.60 13.57 -5.39
N VAL A 293 -1.54 12.74 -6.42
CA VAL A 293 -1.23 11.31 -6.33
C VAL A 293 0.25 11.14 -6.66
N ASP A 294 1.01 10.68 -5.66
CA ASP A 294 2.44 10.43 -5.83
C ASP A 294 2.69 9.37 -6.93
N GLY A 295 3.58 9.69 -7.87
CA GLY A 295 3.92 8.82 -8.99
C GLY A 295 2.92 8.80 -10.15
N PHE A 296 1.82 9.58 -10.09
CA PHE A 296 0.92 9.75 -11.24
C PHE A 296 1.56 10.71 -12.27
N PRO A 297 1.49 10.41 -13.59
CA PRO A 297 2.10 11.28 -14.59
C PRO A 297 1.52 12.71 -14.58
N PRO A 298 2.36 13.74 -14.74
CA PRO A 298 1.91 15.12 -14.78
C PRO A 298 1.07 15.40 -16.04
N LYS A 299 0.26 16.47 -16.02
CA LYS A 299 -0.60 16.88 -17.14
C LYS A 299 0.15 17.21 -18.43
N SER A 300 1.46 17.46 -18.35
CA SER A 300 2.33 17.60 -19.52
C SER A 300 2.48 16.31 -20.32
N GLU A 301 2.37 15.16 -19.65
CA GLU A 301 2.50 13.82 -20.23
C GLU A 301 1.12 13.16 -20.41
N LEU A 302 0.25 13.26 -19.40
CA LEU A 302 -1.08 12.65 -19.42
C LEU A 302 -2.17 13.69 -19.07
N VAL A 303 -2.94 14.09 -20.09
CA VAL A 303 -4.04 15.03 -19.89
C VAL A 303 -5.23 14.34 -19.23
N THR A 304 -5.55 14.72 -17.99
CA THR A 304 -6.72 14.26 -17.24
C THR A 304 -7.81 15.34 -17.23
N ALA A 305 -9.08 14.91 -17.33
CA ALA A 305 -10.23 15.81 -17.28
C ALA A 305 -11.27 15.29 -16.29
N PHE A 306 -11.48 16.02 -15.19
CA PHE A 306 -12.46 15.67 -14.18
C PHE A 306 -13.83 16.33 -14.43
N VAL A 307 -14.88 15.51 -14.47
CA VAL A 307 -16.24 15.97 -14.69
C VAL A 307 -16.98 16.02 -13.36
N GLU A 308 -17.07 17.21 -12.77
CA GLU A 308 -17.83 17.44 -11.54
C GLU A 308 -19.31 17.74 -11.78
N HIS A 309 -20.12 17.37 -10.80
CA HIS A 309 -21.48 17.90 -10.67
C HIS A 309 -21.37 19.16 -9.81
N GLY A 310 -21.46 20.34 -10.42
CA GLY A 310 -21.37 21.65 -9.76
C GLY A 310 -22.51 21.90 -8.77
N ILE A 311 -22.49 21.21 -7.64
CA ILE A 311 -23.37 21.44 -6.50
C ILE A 311 -22.56 22.24 -5.48
N GLY A 312 -22.72 23.56 -5.46
CA GLY A 312 -22.25 24.42 -4.39
C GLY A 312 -21.11 25.39 -4.69
N GLU A 313 -20.52 25.35 -5.89
CA GLU A 313 -19.64 26.45 -6.34
C GLU A 313 -20.49 27.62 -6.85
N LYS A 314 -20.09 28.85 -6.50
CA LYS A 314 -20.72 30.07 -6.99
C LYS A 314 -20.84 29.99 -8.51
N GLU A 315 -22.02 30.31 -9.04
CA GLU A 315 -22.18 30.46 -10.48
C GLU A 315 -21.09 31.41 -10.98
N PRO A 316 -20.38 31.07 -12.07
CA PRO A 316 -19.48 32.04 -12.67
C PRO A 316 -20.34 33.21 -13.11
N GLU A 317 -20.18 34.36 -12.45
CA GLU A 317 -20.77 35.65 -12.84
C GLU A 317 -20.12 36.06 -14.16
N CYS A 318 -20.52 35.41 -15.25
CA CYS A 318 -20.01 35.66 -16.59
C CYS A 318 -21.16 35.66 -17.59
N GLU A 319 -21.25 36.74 -18.37
CA GLU A 319 -22.23 36.89 -19.46
C GLU A 319 -21.87 36.05 -20.70
N TRP A 320 -20.88 35.17 -20.60
CA TRP A 320 -20.38 34.38 -21.70
C TRP A 320 -21.41 33.36 -22.16
N THR A 321 -21.50 33.19 -23.47
CA THR A 321 -22.16 32.03 -24.05
C THR A 321 -21.37 30.76 -23.68
N PRO A 322 -22.03 29.59 -23.61
CA PRO A 322 -21.34 28.31 -23.38
C PRO A 322 -20.16 28.07 -24.32
N LEU A 323 -20.23 28.59 -25.55
CA LEU A 323 -19.17 28.49 -26.54
C LEU A 323 -17.95 29.36 -26.17
N GLU A 324 -18.18 30.62 -25.79
CA GLU A 324 -17.12 31.54 -25.34
C GLU A 324 -16.46 31.04 -24.06
N TYR A 325 -17.23 30.48 -23.14
CA TYR A 325 -16.71 29.88 -21.91
C TYR A 325 -15.74 28.72 -22.20
N ILE A 326 -16.03 27.88 -23.20
CA ILE A 326 -15.16 26.77 -23.59
C ILE A 326 -13.91 27.28 -24.31
N PHE A 327 -14.05 28.28 -25.18
CA PHE A 327 -12.91 28.87 -25.87
C PHE A 327 -12.02 29.72 -24.97
N ALA A 328 -12.50 30.13 -23.79
CA ALA A 328 -11.70 30.80 -22.77
C ALA A 328 -10.75 29.83 -22.02
N ASP A 329 -10.96 28.51 -22.12
CA ASP A 329 -10.10 27.52 -21.46
C ASP A 329 -8.70 27.47 -22.11
N GLU A 330 -7.67 27.74 -21.33
CA GLU A 330 -6.27 27.80 -21.78
C GLU A 330 -5.80 26.46 -22.39
N THR A 331 -6.30 25.33 -21.89
CA THR A 331 -5.99 23.99 -22.39
C THR A 331 -6.56 23.79 -23.80
N ILE A 332 -7.78 24.27 -24.03
CA ILE A 332 -8.46 24.18 -25.33
C ILE A 332 -7.81 25.15 -26.33
N GLN A 333 -7.41 26.34 -25.89
CA GLN A 333 -6.64 27.29 -26.71
C GLN A 333 -5.29 26.70 -27.13
N ALA A 334 -4.57 26.07 -26.20
CA ALA A 334 -3.29 25.40 -26.47
C ALA A 334 -3.41 24.24 -27.48
N MET A 335 -4.58 23.60 -27.55
CA MET A 335 -4.87 22.57 -28.56
C MET A 335 -5.10 23.14 -29.98
N GLY A 336 -5.08 24.46 -30.18
CA GLY A 336 -5.13 25.11 -31.50
C GLY A 336 -6.47 24.96 -32.23
N VAL A 337 -7.57 24.78 -31.50
CA VAL A 337 -8.90 24.61 -32.08
C VAL A 337 -9.50 25.98 -32.41
N THR A 338 -9.47 26.39 -33.68
CA THR A 338 -9.94 27.72 -34.12
C THR A 338 -11.38 27.75 -34.64
N SER A 339 -12.03 26.61 -34.88
CA SER A 339 -13.44 26.58 -35.25
C SER A 339 -14.13 25.28 -34.81
N LEU A 340 -15.23 25.40 -34.07
CA LEU A 340 -15.98 24.26 -33.53
C LEU A 340 -16.79 23.48 -34.59
N GLY A 341 -16.90 24.04 -35.81
CA GLY A 341 -17.72 23.49 -36.90
C GLY A 341 -17.35 22.06 -37.29
N THR A 342 -16.07 21.71 -37.27
CA THR A 342 -15.60 20.36 -37.62
C THR A 342 -15.70 19.36 -36.46
N CYS A 343 -15.69 19.86 -35.22
CA CYS A 343 -15.70 19.05 -33.98
C CYS A 343 -17.12 18.67 -33.54
N MET A 344 -18.06 19.61 -33.57
CA MET A 344 -19.44 19.38 -33.11
C MET A 344 -20.27 18.54 -34.08
N LEU A 345 -19.88 18.50 -35.37
CA LEU A 345 -20.60 17.77 -36.42
C LEU A 345 -20.70 16.25 -36.15
N ARG A 346 -19.79 15.67 -35.34
CA ARG A 346 -19.83 14.25 -34.96
C ARG A 346 -20.54 13.95 -33.64
N VAL A 347 -20.63 14.91 -32.72
CA VAL A 347 -21.05 14.61 -31.33
C VAL A 347 -22.50 14.99 -31.02
N CYS A 348 -23.09 16.03 -31.64
CA CYS A 348 -24.54 16.24 -31.58
C CYS A 348 -25.00 17.41 -32.45
N GLN A 349 -25.58 17.12 -33.64
CA GLN A 349 -26.25 18.15 -34.46
C GLN A 349 -27.41 18.87 -33.74
N ARG A 350 -27.93 18.33 -32.63
CA ARG A 350 -29.04 18.92 -31.85
C ARG A 350 -28.61 19.98 -30.82
N LEU A 351 -27.33 20.04 -30.42
CA LEU A 351 -26.84 21.02 -29.44
C LEU A 351 -26.33 22.32 -30.09
N HIS A 352 -25.87 22.25 -31.34
CA HIS A 352 -25.24 23.37 -32.05
C HIS A 352 -26.11 24.63 -32.11
N ALA A 353 -27.42 24.51 -32.34
CA ALA A 353 -28.32 25.68 -32.40
C ALA A 353 -28.67 26.27 -31.03
N ARG A 354 -28.46 25.54 -29.93
CA ARG A 354 -28.89 25.92 -28.57
C ARG A 354 -27.76 26.53 -27.73
N LEU A 355 -26.50 26.18 -28.01
CA LEU A 355 -25.32 26.74 -27.35
C LEU A 355 -25.05 28.21 -27.74
N HIS A 356 -25.60 28.67 -28.86
CA HIS A 356 -25.45 30.06 -29.33
C HIS A 356 -26.48 31.04 -28.73
N ALA A 357 -27.54 30.57 -28.06
CA ALA A 357 -28.72 31.38 -27.77
C ALA A 357 -28.89 31.79 -26.30
N ASP A 358 -28.38 30.99 -25.36
CA ASP A 358 -28.61 31.17 -23.92
C ASP A 358 -27.28 31.45 -23.20
N ALA A 359 -27.22 32.49 -22.36
CA ALA A 359 -26.09 32.74 -21.46
C ALA A 359 -25.93 31.59 -20.45
N CYS A 360 -24.71 31.30 -20.00
CA CYS A 360 -24.43 30.19 -19.08
C CYS A 360 -25.32 30.20 -17.81
N GLU A 361 -25.70 31.38 -17.33
CA GLU A 361 -26.57 31.59 -16.17
C GLU A 361 -28.00 31.06 -16.34
N SER A 362 -28.55 31.09 -17.57
CA SER A 362 -29.96 30.72 -17.81
C SER A 362 -30.20 29.22 -18.00
N MET A 363 -29.14 28.40 -17.96
CA MET A 363 -29.23 26.95 -18.17
C MET A 363 -29.62 26.19 -16.90
N SER A 364 -30.61 25.29 -17.00
CA SER A 364 -30.97 24.38 -15.89
C SER A 364 -29.90 23.32 -15.62
N GLN A 365 -29.80 22.84 -14.36
CA GLN A 365 -28.79 21.86 -13.93
C GLN A 365 -28.73 20.59 -14.81
N GLY A 366 -29.89 20.06 -15.22
CA GLY A 366 -29.96 18.90 -16.13
C GLY A 366 -29.45 19.20 -17.55
N LYS A 367 -29.62 20.44 -18.04
CA LYS A 367 -29.09 20.88 -19.34
C LYS A 367 -27.58 21.14 -19.28
N ARG A 368 -27.07 21.68 -18.16
CA ARG A 368 -25.63 21.80 -17.91
C ARG A 368 -25.00 20.40 -17.91
N ARG A 369 -25.56 19.43 -17.19
CA ARG A 369 -25.10 18.02 -17.17
C ARG A 369 -25.00 17.39 -18.56
N LEU A 370 -26.02 17.57 -19.40
CA LEU A 370 -26.02 17.02 -20.78
C LEU A 370 -24.98 17.71 -21.67
N CYS A 371 -24.76 19.02 -21.47
CA CYS A 371 -23.70 19.79 -22.11
C CYS A 371 -22.31 19.31 -21.65
N THR A 372 -22.04 19.21 -20.34
CA THR A 372 -20.74 18.78 -19.82
C THR A 372 -20.44 17.31 -20.12
N GLN A 373 -21.44 16.42 -20.11
CA GLN A 373 -21.26 15.02 -20.50
C GLN A 373 -21.00 14.86 -22.00
N HIS A 374 -21.81 15.46 -22.88
CA HIS A 374 -21.57 15.34 -24.33
C HIS A 374 -20.35 16.13 -24.79
N MET A 375 -20.02 17.27 -24.17
CA MET A 375 -18.82 18.04 -24.50
C MET A 375 -17.57 17.46 -23.85
N GLY A 376 -17.64 16.88 -22.64
CA GLY A 376 -16.55 16.09 -22.07
C GLY A 376 -16.23 14.87 -22.92
N VAL A 377 -17.24 14.14 -23.38
CA VAL A 377 -17.07 13.05 -24.37
C VAL A 377 -16.51 13.60 -25.69
N GLY A 378 -16.95 14.78 -26.14
CA GLY A 378 -16.45 15.40 -27.37
C GLY A 378 -14.99 15.87 -27.29
N ILE A 379 -14.58 16.49 -26.18
CA ILE A 379 -13.21 16.95 -25.90
C ILE A 379 -12.28 15.75 -25.71
N VAL A 380 -12.72 14.72 -24.99
CA VAL A 380 -11.98 13.45 -24.86
C VAL A 380 -11.85 12.74 -26.21
N THR A 381 -12.90 12.75 -27.03
CA THR A 381 -12.83 12.20 -28.41
C THR A 381 -11.87 13.01 -29.29
N LEU A 382 -11.78 14.33 -29.11
CA LEU A 382 -10.85 15.20 -29.83
C LEU A 382 -9.39 14.99 -29.41
N ALA A 383 -9.14 14.85 -28.10
CA ALA A 383 -7.83 14.52 -27.56
C ALA A 383 -7.37 13.14 -28.06
N CYS A 384 -8.24 12.13 -28.04
CA CYS A 384 -7.96 10.79 -28.58
C CYS A 384 -7.68 10.80 -30.09
N VAL A 385 -8.42 11.58 -30.89
CA VAL A 385 -8.21 11.66 -32.36
C VAL A 385 -6.89 12.37 -32.72
N LYS A 386 -6.44 13.35 -31.93
CA LYS A 386 -5.15 14.02 -32.14
C LYS A 386 -3.97 13.16 -31.66
N LEU A 387 -4.11 12.49 -30.52
CA LEU A 387 -3.11 11.55 -30.01
C LEU A 387 -2.91 10.34 -30.93
N CYS A 388 -3.97 9.80 -31.55
CA CYS A 388 -3.84 8.73 -32.55
C CYS A 388 -3.29 9.19 -33.92
N ARG A 389 -3.20 10.50 -34.18
CA ARG A 389 -2.61 11.05 -35.42
C ARG A 389 -1.18 11.56 -35.26
N GLY A 390 -0.63 11.53 -34.04
CA GLY A 390 0.78 11.85 -33.78
C GLY A 390 1.76 10.74 -34.18
N HIS A 391 1.26 9.55 -34.52
CA HIS A 391 2.02 8.46 -35.12
C HIS A 391 1.30 7.97 -36.39
N ALA A 392 1.43 8.75 -37.46
CA ALA A 392 1.27 8.33 -38.84
C ALA A 392 2.17 9.19 -39.73
#